data_AF-A0AAX3NP87-F1
#
_entry.id   AF-A0AAX3NP87-F1
#
_cell.length_a   1.000
_cell.length_b   1.000
_cell.length_c   1.000
_cell.angle_alpha   90.00
_cell.angle_beta   90.00
_cell.angle_gamma   90.00
#
_symmetry.space_group_name_H-M   'P 1'
#
loop_
_entity.id
_entity.type
_entity.pdbx_description
1 polymer ?
#
loop_
_entity_poly.entity_id
_entity_poly.type
_entity_poly.pdbx_seq_one_letter_code
_entity_poly.pdbx_strand_id
1 'polypeptide(L)'
;MNILLDPALPKNIVSFYEMLVSVAGVLLGIGFAAMLFILQSGFASFKFSRRMFVMLYLHFGKQMLLSLAYLTIMPFLVLYLSESKQLTSFFQLIFCTFFLVSSLDYAKEEGYILTLHSHKFVPAHYGNVRSYFRYISNRGIIRNSVHLLPPFFVALYPYLLSSKPSFTLELTDVAMFYSCLLVLAYTLFKLIMFIPEFFKFTDMELKSEHDQNHSTKQSEEQQLKNTKELQHLKDYLLNHGVSELDPKYPRVFIDGKLTASLFPSNNGIAHFNFYININNTTPVDLREGIASYGYKFANRLSQSKSDITTFVMSFHVTIANDKQRNLFFRFTMNDFEEVKLKNNNNPMCIYKLKSVLIDELFR
;
A
#
# COMPACT_ATOMS: atom_id res chain seq x y z
N MET A 1 -17.56 18.66 29.97
CA MET A 1 -16.14 18.93 29.66
C MET A 1 -15.22 18.56 30.83
N ASN A 2 -15.56 18.90 32.09
CA ASN A 2 -14.76 18.54 33.28
C ASN A 2 -14.53 17.02 33.47
N ILE A 3 -15.53 16.18 33.18
CA ILE A 3 -15.42 14.71 33.33
C ILE A 3 -14.40 14.07 32.37
N LEU A 4 -14.19 14.65 31.18
CA LEU A 4 -13.24 14.15 30.18
C LEU A 4 -11.79 14.53 30.49
N LEU A 5 -11.60 15.58 31.29
CA LEU A 5 -10.27 16.06 31.66
C LEU A 5 -9.86 15.57 33.05
N ASP A 6 -10.79 15.07 33.85
CA ASP A 6 -10.54 14.55 35.20
C ASP A 6 -11.34 13.27 35.45
N PRO A 7 -11.02 12.18 34.74
CA PRO A 7 -11.75 10.95 34.85
C PRO A 7 -11.35 10.15 36.11
N ALA A 8 -12.34 9.52 36.75
CA ALA A 8 -12.12 8.78 37.98
C ALA A 8 -11.36 7.46 37.74
N LEU A 9 -10.41 7.19 38.63
CA LEU A 9 -9.68 5.92 38.67
C LEU A 9 -10.57 4.82 39.29
N PRO A 10 -10.69 3.63 38.71
CA PRO A 10 -11.49 2.54 39.31
C PRO A 10 -10.91 2.10 40.67
N LYS A 11 -11.74 1.51 41.53
CA LYS A 11 -11.28 1.03 42.85
C LYS A 11 -10.38 -0.22 42.78
N ASN A 12 -10.51 -1.04 41.73
CA ASN A 12 -9.83 -2.34 41.58
C ASN A 12 -8.91 -2.38 40.34
N ILE A 13 -7.89 -1.53 40.31
CA ILE A 13 -6.99 -1.38 39.16
C ILE A 13 -6.02 -2.55 39.03
N VAL A 14 -5.55 -3.09 40.16
CA VAL A 14 -4.60 -4.21 40.17
C VAL A 14 -5.21 -5.42 39.48
N SER A 15 -6.44 -5.80 39.86
CA SER A 15 -7.16 -6.91 39.21
C SER A 15 -7.45 -6.64 37.72
N PHE A 16 -7.65 -5.37 37.34
CA PHE A 16 -7.81 -5.01 35.93
C PHE A 16 -6.54 -5.31 35.15
N TYR A 17 -5.37 -4.89 35.64
CA TYR A 17 -4.10 -5.15 34.96
C TYR A 17 -3.74 -6.64 34.96
N GLU A 18 -3.94 -7.36 36.05
CA GLU A 18 -3.68 -8.81 36.11
C GLU A 18 -4.52 -9.58 35.07
N MET A 19 -5.81 -9.27 35.00
CA MET A 19 -6.70 -9.85 33.99
C MET A 19 -6.28 -9.45 32.58
N LEU A 20 -5.92 -8.19 32.37
CA LEU A 20 -5.55 -7.67 31.06
C LEU A 20 -4.25 -8.30 30.54
N VAL A 21 -3.20 -8.43 31.37
CA VAL A 21 -1.96 -9.14 31.00
C VAL A 21 -2.28 -10.56 30.55
N SER A 22 -3.05 -11.30 31.35
CA SER A 22 -3.37 -12.70 31.10
C SER A 22 -4.15 -12.87 29.79
N VAL A 23 -5.24 -12.12 29.62
CA VAL A 23 -6.10 -12.22 28.44
C VAL A 23 -5.38 -11.72 27.18
N ALA A 24 -4.72 -10.55 27.24
CA ALA A 24 -4.02 -10.00 26.09
C ALA A 24 -2.84 -10.87 25.67
N GLY A 25 -2.10 -11.47 26.61
CA GLY A 25 -0.99 -12.38 26.33
C GLY A 25 -1.46 -13.64 25.59
N VAL A 26 -2.55 -14.26 26.03
CA VAL A 26 -3.14 -15.42 25.35
C VAL A 26 -3.64 -15.03 23.95
N LEU A 27 -4.36 -13.92 23.83
CA LEU A 27 -4.86 -13.42 22.54
C LEU A 27 -3.74 -13.02 21.58
N LEU A 28 -2.62 -12.51 22.09
CA LEU A 28 -1.44 -12.20 21.27
C LEU A 28 -0.89 -13.48 20.62
N GLY A 29 -0.74 -14.55 21.39
CA GLY A 29 -0.27 -15.85 20.89
C GLY A 29 -1.22 -16.45 19.85
N ILE A 30 -2.53 -16.48 20.15
CA ILE A 30 -3.54 -17.00 19.24
C ILE A 30 -3.63 -16.14 17.97
N GLY A 31 -3.66 -14.82 18.12
CA GLY A 31 -3.74 -13.86 17.02
C GLY A 31 -2.54 -13.96 16.09
N PHE A 32 -1.33 -14.10 16.63
CA PHE A 32 -0.12 -14.32 15.85
C PHE A 32 -0.18 -15.61 15.03
N ALA A 33 -0.56 -16.73 15.66
CA ALA A 33 -0.71 -18.02 14.99
C ALA A 33 -1.78 -17.97 13.87
N ALA A 34 -2.94 -17.37 14.16
CA ALA A 34 -4.02 -17.20 13.20
C ALA A 34 -3.60 -16.33 12.00
N MET A 35 -2.88 -15.23 12.24
CA MET A 35 -2.36 -14.38 11.17
C MET A 35 -1.36 -15.11 10.28
N LEU A 36 -0.43 -15.87 10.87
CA LEU A 36 0.51 -16.69 10.09
C LEU A 36 -0.22 -17.71 9.23
N PHE A 37 -1.20 -18.41 9.79
CA PHE A 37 -2.01 -19.38 9.06
C PHE A 37 -2.77 -18.72 7.89
N ILE A 38 -3.39 -17.57 8.11
CA ILE A 38 -4.11 -16.85 7.07
C ILE A 38 -3.17 -16.31 5.98
N LEU A 39 -1.99 -15.81 6.34
CA LEU A 39 -0.99 -15.36 5.36
C LEU A 39 -0.43 -16.51 4.52
N GLN A 40 -0.22 -17.68 5.13
CA GLN A 40 0.30 -18.87 4.45
C GLN A 40 -0.75 -19.55 3.56
N SER A 41 -1.97 -19.73 4.09
CA SER A 41 -2.99 -20.59 3.49
C SER A 41 -4.29 -19.86 3.14
N GLY A 42 -4.65 -18.82 3.90
CA GLY A 42 -5.93 -18.10 3.76
C GLY A 42 -6.05 -17.27 2.49
N PHE A 43 -4.94 -16.74 1.96
CA PHE A 43 -4.93 -16.02 0.68
C PHE A 43 -4.74 -16.91 -0.55
N ALA A 44 -4.69 -18.24 -0.38
CA ALA A 44 -4.63 -19.17 -1.51
C ALA A 44 -5.94 -19.19 -2.32
N SER A 45 -7.07 -18.79 -1.71
CA SER A 45 -8.38 -18.70 -2.36
C SER A 45 -8.56 -17.45 -3.23
N PHE A 46 -7.79 -16.38 -2.99
CA PHE A 46 -7.85 -15.16 -3.80
C PHE A 46 -7.24 -15.45 -5.18
N LYS A 47 -8.05 -15.28 -6.23
CA LYS A 47 -7.65 -15.56 -7.61
C LYS A 47 -7.05 -14.32 -8.28
N PHE A 48 -7.45 -13.10 -7.87
CA PHE A 48 -6.97 -11.83 -8.41
C PHE A 48 -6.64 -10.81 -7.32
N SER A 49 -5.77 -9.84 -7.62
CA SER A 49 -5.35 -8.76 -6.73
C SER A 49 -4.84 -9.23 -5.36
N ARG A 50 -4.32 -10.46 -5.30
CA ARG A 50 -3.94 -11.12 -4.05
C ARG A 50 -2.95 -10.27 -3.27
N ARG A 51 -1.91 -9.75 -3.93
CA ARG A 51 -0.90 -8.90 -3.31
C ARG A 51 -1.50 -7.65 -2.66
N MET A 52 -2.51 -7.04 -3.27
CA MET A 52 -3.19 -5.86 -2.72
C MET A 52 -3.92 -6.18 -1.41
N PHE A 53 -4.70 -7.27 -1.37
CA PHE A 53 -5.43 -7.67 -0.17
C PHE A 53 -4.52 -8.24 0.92
N VAL A 54 -3.47 -8.97 0.54
CA VAL A 54 -2.43 -9.46 1.47
C VAL A 54 -1.75 -8.28 2.17
N MET A 55 -1.39 -7.22 1.44
CA MET A 55 -0.79 -6.03 2.05
C MET A 55 -1.74 -5.35 3.04
N LEU A 56 -3.02 -5.18 2.68
CA LEU A 56 -4.02 -4.64 3.60
C LEU A 56 -4.14 -5.47 4.88
N TYR A 57 -4.21 -6.80 4.75
CA TYR A 57 -4.29 -7.72 5.88
C TYR A 57 -3.04 -7.72 6.74
N LEU A 58 -1.86 -7.64 6.13
CA LEU A 58 -0.60 -7.53 6.85
C LEU A 58 -0.58 -6.29 7.75
N HIS A 59 -1.04 -5.14 7.24
CA HIS A 59 -1.12 -3.92 8.04
C HIS A 59 -2.20 -3.99 9.13
N PHE A 60 -3.34 -4.62 8.86
CA PHE A 60 -4.35 -4.93 9.89
C PHE A 60 -3.74 -5.79 11.01
N GLY A 61 -3.11 -6.89 10.63
CA GLY A 61 -2.47 -7.83 11.55
C GLY A 61 -1.40 -7.16 12.39
N LYS A 62 -0.53 -6.36 11.76
CA LYS A 62 0.49 -5.56 12.46
C LYS A 62 -0.13 -4.65 13.53
N GLN A 63 -1.25 -3.98 13.24
CA GLN A 63 -1.94 -3.15 14.25
C GLN A 63 -2.49 -3.97 15.41
N MET A 64 -3.09 -5.13 15.12
CA MET A 64 -3.64 -6.02 16.16
C MET A 64 -2.53 -6.56 17.06
N LEU A 65 -1.43 -7.05 16.48
CA LEU A 65 -0.27 -7.52 17.25
C LEU A 65 0.35 -6.40 18.09
N LEU A 66 0.53 -5.20 17.53
CA LEU A 66 1.04 -4.05 18.26
C LEU A 66 0.13 -3.68 19.45
N SER A 67 -1.19 -3.69 19.23
CA SER A 67 -2.16 -3.37 20.28
C SER A 67 -2.16 -4.42 21.39
N LEU A 68 -2.17 -5.70 21.03
CA LEU A 68 -2.12 -6.81 22.00
C LEU A 68 -0.79 -6.83 22.76
N ALA A 69 0.35 -6.63 22.06
CA ALA A 69 1.65 -6.54 22.71
C ALA A 69 1.72 -5.38 23.71
N TYR A 70 1.16 -4.22 23.35
CA TYR A 70 1.04 -3.10 24.28
C TYR A 70 0.16 -3.44 25.50
N LEU A 71 -0.99 -4.08 25.27
CA LEU A 71 -1.90 -4.52 26.35
C LEU A 71 -1.32 -5.65 27.22
N THR A 72 -0.24 -6.32 26.80
CA THR A 72 0.51 -7.26 27.63
C THR A 72 1.64 -6.56 28.38
N ILE A 73 2.48 -5.82 27.65
CA ILE A 73 3.70 -5.21 28.20
C ILE A 73 3.35 -4.09 29.17
N MET A 74 2.44 -3.17 28.80
CA MET A 74 2.18 -1.99 29.63
C MET A 74 1.58 -2.38 30.99
N PRO A 75 0.55 -3.23 31.08
CA PRO A 75 0.05 -3.71 32.37
C PRO A 75 1.10 -4.49 33.19
N PHE A 76 1.98 -5.27 32.54
CA PHE A 76 3.10 -5.91 33.22
C PHE A 76 4.06 -4.88 33.84
N LEU A 77 4.43 -3.84 33.09
CA LEU A 77 5.27 -2.75 33.61
C LEU A 77 4.60 -2.05 34.79
N VAL A 78 3.28 -1.81 34.73
CA VAL A 78 2.55 -1.17 35.82
C VAL A 78 2.48 -2.05 37.07
N LEU A 79 2.33 -3.37 36.93
CA LEU A 79 2.25 -4.29 38.07
C LEU A 79 3.60 -4.53 38.74
N TYR A 80 4.67 -4.68 37.96
CA TYR A 80 5.97 -5.16 38.47
C TYR A 80 7.06 -4.09 38.50
N LEU A 81 6.87 -2.97 37.81
CA LEU A 81 7.83 -1.85 37.71
C LEU A 81 7.14 -0.50 37.94
N SER A 82 6.19 -0.46 38.89
CA SER A 82 5.32 0.69 39.18
C SER A 82 6.07 1.98 39.55
N GLU A 83 7.28 1.86 40.11
CA GLU A 83 8.12 3.01 40.47
C GLU A 83 8.75 3.70 39.26
N SER A 84 8.80 3.05 38.09
CA SER A 84 9.48 3.56 36.90
C SER A 84 8.52 4.21 35.90
N LYS A 85 7.91 5.35 36.29
CA LYS A 85 7.00 6.12 35.41
C LYS A 85 7.64 6.61 34.11
N GLN A 86 8.95 6.79 34.10
CA GLN A 86 9.69 7.14 32.89
C GLN A 86 9.74 5.98 31.89
N LEU A 87 9.90 4.75 32.38
CA LEU A 87 9.92 3.55 31.54
C LEU A 87 8.56 3.32 30.88
N THR A 88 7.45 3.42 31.63
CA THR A 88 6.09 3.28 31.07
C THR A 88 5.80 4.36 30.02
N SER A 89 6.23 5.60 30.28
CA SER A 89 6.07 6.72 29.34
C SER A 89 6.89 6.55 28.06
N PHE A 90 8.10 6.00 28.17
CA PHE A 90 8.94 5.66 27.02
C PHE A 90 8.31 4.56 26.16
N PHE A 91 7.84 3.48 26.79
CA PHE A 91 7.13 2.41 26.08
C PHE A 91 5.85 2.89 25.40
N GLN A 92 5.07 3.77 26.06
CA GLN A 92 3.92 4.42 25.46
C GLN A 92 4.31 5.20 24.20
N LEU A 93 5.37 6.01 24.25
CA LEU A 93 5.79 6.83 23.12
C LEU A 93 6.21 5.98 21.91
N ILE A 94 6.96 4.90 22.17
CA ILE A 94 7.32 3.90 21.17
C ILE A 94 6.04 3.30 20.55
N PHE A 95 5.13 2.82 21.40
CA PHE A 95 3.87 2.24 20.96
C PHE A 95 3.08 3.22 20.09
N CYS A 96 2.83 4.45 20.56
CA CYS A 96 2.09 5.47 19.82
C CYS A 96 2.69 5.74 18.44
N THR A 97 4.02 5.83 18.35
CA THR A 97 4.71 6.06 17.08
C THR A 97 4.45 4.92 16.09
N PHE A 98 4.73 3.68 16.49
CA PHE A 98 4.52 2.51 15.62
C PHE A 98 3.05 2.27 15.29
N PHE A 99 2.17 2.51 16.27
CA PHE A 99 0.74 2.35 16.14
C PHE A 99 0.16 3.34 15.13
N LEU A 100 0.48 4.64 15.24
CA LEU A 100 0.02 5.67 14.30
C LEU A 100 0.53 5.43 12.88
N VAL A 101 1.81 5.08 12.72
CA VAL A 101 2.36 4.72 11.40
C VAL A 101 1.59 3.54 10.80
N SER A 102 1.36 2.50 11.60
CA SER A 102 0.61 1.33 11.15
C SER A 102 -0.84 1.68 10.78
N SER A 103 -1.50 2.57 11.54
CA SER A 103 -2.84 3.12 11.26
C SER A 103 -2.91 3.86 9.94
N LEU A 104 -1.92 4.71 9.65
CA LEU A 104 -1.84 5.45 8.39
C LEU A 104 -1.54 4.52 7.20
N ASP A 105 -0.65 3.54 7.38
CA ASP A 105 -0.32 2.59 6.31
C ASP A 105 -1.53 1.74 5.90
N TYR A 106 -2.28 1.24 6.88
CA TYR A 106 -3.53 0.53 6.60
C TYR A 106 -4.53 1.41 5.84
N ALA A 107 -4.71 2.67 6.27
CA ALA A 107 -5.57 3.62 5.56
C ALA A 107 -5.06 3.88 4.13
N LYS A 108 -3.75 3.97 3.92
CA LYS A 108 -3.18 4.13 2.58
C LYS A 108 -3.49 2.91 1.69
N GLU A 109 -3.34 1.69 2.21
CA GLU A 109 -3.64 0.45 1.49
C GLU A 109 -5.11 0.35 1.12
N GLU A 110 -6.00 0.66 2.05
CA GLU A 110 -7.44 0.66 1.80
C GLU A 110 -7.85 1.74 0.78
N GLY A 111 -7.24 2.93 0.89
CA GLY A 111 -7.43 4.02 -0.07
C GLY A 111 -6.93 3.70 -1.47
N TYR A 112 -5.84 2.93 -1.58
CA TYR A 112 -5.33 2.41 -2.86
C TYR A 112 -6.37 1.51 -3.52
N ILE A 113 -6.94 0.54 -2.79
CA ILE A 113 -7.98 -0.37 -3.30
C ILE A 113 -9.18 0.42 -3.81
N LEU A 114 -9.69 1.36 -3.00
CA LEU A 114 -10.83 2.18 -3.39
C LEU A 114 -10.54 3.07 -4.61
N THR A 115 -9.30 3.53 -4.76
CA THR A 115 -8.89 4.34 -5.92
C THR A 115 -8.95 3.52 -7.20
N LEU A 116 -8.52 2.26 -7.17
CA LEU A 116 -8.59 1.37 -8.34
C LEU A 116 -10.02 1.08 -8.79
N HIS A 117 -10.93 0.86 -7.83
CA HIS A 117 -12.32 0.52 -8.12
C HIS A 117 -13.25 1.75 -8.18
N SER A 118 -12.72 2.97 -8.39
CA SER A 118 -13.54 4.18 -8.51
C SER A 118 -12.94 5.17 -9.51
N HIS A 119 -13.66 6.26 -9.78
CA HIS A 119 -13.18 7.37 -10.63
C HIS A 119 -12.16 8.29 -9.92
N LYS A 120 -11.58 7.88 -8.79
CA LYS A 120 -10.64 8.70 -8.03
C LYS A 120 -9.24 8.61 -8.66
N PHE A 121 -8.53 9.73 -8.67
CA PHE A 121 -7.26 9.86 -9.38
C PHE A 121 -6.10 10.30 -8.47
N VAL A 122 -4.90 9.81 -8.78
CA VAL A 122 -3.64 10.24 -8.17
C VAL A 122 -2.79 10.93 -9.23
N PRO A 123 -2.50 12.24 -9.09
CA PRO A 123 -1.75 12.96 -10.11
C PRO A 123 -0.36 12.38 -10.39
N ALA A 124 -0.05 12.26 -11.68
CA ALA A 124 1.21 11.73 -12.21
C ALA A 124 2.49 12.42 -11.68
N HIS A 125 2.37 13.68 -11.24
CA HIS A 125 3.47 14.49 -10.70
C HIS A 125 3.63 14.35 -9.17
N TYR A 126 2.74 13.60 -8.50
CA TYR A 126 2.87 13.35 -7.07
C TYR A 126 4.03 12.37 -6.83
N GLY A 127 4.99 12.78 -6.00
CA GLY A 127 6.00 11.87 -5.45
C GLY A 127 5.41 10.99 -4.35
N ASN A 128 6.22 10.07 -3.82
CA ASN A 128 5.80 9.03 -2.87
C ASN A 128 4.96 9.57 -1.70
N VAL A 129 5.39 10.68 -1.07
CA VAL A 129 4.70 11.27 0.09
C VAL A 129 3.35 11.88 -0.28
N ARG A 130 3.25 12.60 -1.40
CA ARG A 130 1.97 13.21 -1.81
C ARG A 130 0.98 12.14 -2.27
N SER A 131 1.45 11.12 -2.97
CA SER A 131 0.64 9.96 -3.36
C SER A 131 0.13 9.21 -2.13
N TYR A 132 0.97 9.03 -1.11
CA TYR A 132 0.59 8.42 0.18
C TYR A 132 -0.64 9.08 0.80
N PHE A 133 -0.59 10.38 1.04
CA PHE A 133 -1.71 11.12 1.63
C PHE A 133 -2.90 11.23 0.67
N ARG A 134 -2.66 11.23 -0.64
CA ARG A 134 -3.75 11.22 -1.63
C ARG A 134 -4.58 9.94 -1.54
N TYR A 135 -3.95 8.77 -1.38
CA TYR A 135 -4.71 7.53 -1.17
C TYR A 135 -5.56 7.58 0.10
N ILE A 136 -4.99 8.07 1.20
CA ILE A 136 -5.75 8.25 2.46
C ILE A 136 -6.93 9.19 2.21
N SER A 137 -6.71 10.34 1.58
CA SER A 137 -7.76 11.29 1.23
C SER A 137 -8.84 10.67 0.34
N ASN A 138 -8.46 9.78 -0.58
CA ASN A 138 -9.38 9.10 -1.49
C ASN A 138 -10.37 8.18 -0.76
N ARG A 139 -10.16 7.82 0.51
CA ARG A 139 -11.17 7.09 1.31
C ARG A 139 -12.42 7.92 1.61
N GLY A 140 -12.31 9.24 1.55
CA GLY A 140 -13.38 10.17 1.92
C GLY A 140 -13.37 10.55 3.40
N ILE A 141 -13.96 11.70 3.71
CA ILE A 141 -13.89 12.34 5.03
C ILE A 141 -14.53 11.47 6.12
N ILE A 142 -15.70 10.89 5.85
CA ILE A 142 -16.43 10.07 6.83
C ILE A 142 -15.60 8.84 7.22
N ARG A 143 -15.08 8.11 6.24
CA ARG A 143 -14.29 6.90 6.49
C ARG A 143 -12.96 7.24 7.19
N ASN A 144 -12.31 8.33 6.79
CA ASN A 144 -11.12 8.79 7.51
C ASN A 144 -11.44 9.20 8.95
N SER A 145 -12.55 9.88 9.21
CA SER A 145 -12.96 10.26 10.56
C SER A 145 -13.19 9.02 11.42
N VAL A 146 -13.94 8.03 10.92
CA VAL A 146 -14.26 6.81 11.67
C VAL A 146 -13.01 5.96 11.96
N HIS A 147 -12.05 5.87 11.04
CA HIS A 147 -10.93 4.94 11.18
C HIS A 147 -9.60 5.57 11.60
N LEU A 148 -9.39 6.89 11.41
CA LEU A 148 -8.15 7.57 11.79
C LEU A 148 -8.29 8.42 13.06
N LEU A 149 -9.47 8.93 13.38
CA LEU A 149 -9.68 9.68 14.64
C LEU A 149 -9.44 8.82 15.89
N PRO A 150 -9.92 7.54 15.97
CA PRO A 150 -9.66 6.72 17.14
C PRO A 150 -8.16 6.47 17.40
N PRO A 151 -7.31 6.15 16.40
CA PRO A 151 -5.87 6.07 16.62
C PRO A 151 -5.22 7.33 17.18
N PHE A 152 -5.61 8.52 16.69
CA PHE A 152 -5.11 9.78 17.24
C PHE A 152 -5.56 9.98 18.69
N PHE A 153 -6.80 9.60 19.01
CA PHE A 153 -7.31 9.68 20.37
C PHE A 153 -6.57 8.73 21.32
N VAL A 154 -6.35 7.48 20.91
CA VAL A 154 -5.54 6.49 21.64
C VAL A 154 -4.13 7.02 21.94
N ALA A 155 -3.51 7.70 20.97
CA ALA A 155 -2.15 8.21 21.13
C ALA A 155 -2.07 9.47 22.01
N LEU A 156 -2.98 10.44 21.82
CA LEU A 156 -2.86 11.77 22.44
C LEU A 156 -3.56 11.88 23.80
N TYR A 157 -4.66 11.14 24.02
CA TYR A 157 -5.47 11.30 25.22
C TYR A 157 -4.73 10.99 26.53
N PRO A 158 -3.89 9.95 26.64
CA PRO A 158 -3.10 9.71 27.86
C PRO A 158 -2.18 10.88 28.22
N TYR A 159 -1.56 11.52 27.23
CA TYR A 159 -0.70 12.68 27.47
C TYR A 159 -1.49 13.93 27.91
N LEU A 160 -2.71 14.12 27.37
CA LEU A 160 -3.60 15.18 27.82
C LEU A 160 -3.97 15.01 29.29
N LEU A 161 -4.28 13.78 29.73
CA LEU A 161 -4.57 13.49 31.13
C LEU A 161 -3.36 13.70 32.05
N SER A 162 -2.15 13.45 31.54
CA SER A 162 -0.91 13.61 32.30
C SER A 162 -0.37 15.04 32.38
N SER A 163 -0.84 15.96 31.52
CA SER A 163 -0.30 17.32 31.41
C SER A 163 -0.60 18.25 32.59
N LYS A 164 -1.51 17.86 33.50
CA LYS A 164 -2.00 18.69 34.61
C LYS A 164 -1.04 18.90 35.81
N PRO A 165 -0.19 17.94 36.24
CA PRO A 165 0.52 18.11 37.51
C PRO A 165 1.90 18.78 37.42
N SER A 166 2.63 18.70 36.30
CA SER A 166 4.07 19.08 36.32
C SER A 166 4.75 19.36 34.97
N PHE A 167 4.03 19.39 33.84
CA PHE A 167 4.62 19.52 32.48
C PHE A 167 5.71 18.46 32.17
N THR A 168 5.75 17.36 32.92
CA THR A 168 6.64 16.22 32.64
C THR A 168 5.98 15.27 31.64
N LEU A 169 6.78 14.54 30.87
CA LEU A 169 6.32 13.47 29.96
C LEU A 169 5.89 12.20 30.71
N GLU A 170 5.88 12.22 32.04
CA GLU A 170 5.54 11.06 32.87
C GLU A 170 4.04 10.82 32.86
N LEU A 171 3.63 9.56 32.71
CA LEU A 171 2.24 9.14 32.77
C LEU A 171 1.77 8.97 34.21
N THR A 172 0.69 9.65 34.58
CA THR A 172 -0.06 9.41 35.82
C THR A 172 -0.77 8.06 35.78
N ASP A 173 -1.16 7.53 36.94
CA ASP A 173 -1.88 6.25 37.03
C ASP A 173 -3.22 6.30 36.29
N VAL A 174 -3.87 7.46 36.30
CA VAL A 174 -5.08 7.75 35.52
C VAL A 174 -4.77 7.67 34.02
N ALA A 175 -3.72 8.34 33.56
CA ALA A 175 -3.32 8.31 32.15
C ALA A 175 -2.96 6.89 31.68
N MET A 176 -2.27 6.09 32.50
CA MET A 176 -1.90 4.71 32.18
C MET A 176 -3.14 3.81 32.06
N PHE A 177 -4.08 3.91 33.01
CA PHE A 177 -5.32 3.14 32.97
C PHE A 177 -6.12 3.43 31.69
N TYR A 178 -6.31 4.72 31.38
CA TYR A 178 -7.04 5.13 30.18
C TYR A 178 -6.30 4.78 28.88
N SER A 179 -4.95 4.78 28.87
CA SER A 179 -4.20 4.30 27.71
C SER A 179 -4.53 2.84 27.40
N CYS A 180 -4.46 1.95 28.39
CA CYS A 180 -4.80 0.55 28.23
C CYS A 180 -6.27 0.33 27.83
N LEU A 181 -7.20 1.06 28.47
CA LEU A 181 -8.63 0.98 28.13
C LEU A 181 -8.90 1.41 26.68
N LEU A 182 -8.27 2.49 26.22
CA LEU A 182 -8.44 2.98 24.86
C LEU A 182 -7.87 2.03 23.81
N VAL A 183 -6.69 1.44 24.07
CA VAL A 183 -6.12 0.44 23.16
C VAL A 183 -6.99 -0.82 23.12
N LEU A 184 -7.56 -1.25 24.24
CA LEU A 184 -8.50 -2.38 24.30
C LEU A 184 -9.77 -2.07 23.48
N ALA A 185 -10.39 -0.92 23.72
CA ALA A 185 -11.59 -0.49 22.98
C ALA A 185 -11.32 -0.36 21.48
N TYR A 186 -10.16 0.19 21.09
CA TYR A 186 -9.73 0.26 19.70
C TYR A 186 -9.56 -1.12 19.06
N THR A 187 -8.92 -2.06 19.78
CA THR A 187 -8.69 -3.42 19.28
C THR A 187 -10.02 -4.12 19.01
N LEU A 188 -10.98 -4.02 19.94
CA LEU A 188 -12.33 -4.55 19.76
C LEU A 188 -13.05 -3.89 18.57
N PHE A 189 -13.02 -2.56 18.50
CA PHE A 189 -13.60 -1.81 17.39
C PHE A 189 -13.04 -2.28 16.04
N LYS A 190 -11.71 -2.43 15.94
CA LYS A 190 -11.05 -2.87 14.71
C LYS A 190 -11.41 -4.29 14.32
N LEU A 191 -11.48 -5.23 15.27
CA LEU A 191 -11.88 -6.61 15.01
C LEU A 191 -13.32 -6.68 14.48
N ILE A 192 -14.24 -5.94 15.11
CA ILE A 192 -15.65 -5.88 14.69
C ILE A 192 -15.79 -5.30 13.29
N MET A 193 -15.06 -4.22 12.99
CA MET A 193 -15.12 -3.55 11.69
C MET A 193 -14.44 -4.36 10.57
N PHE A 194 -13.42 -5.15 10.90
CA PHE A 194 -12.66 -5.90 9.90
C PHE A 194 -13.50 -7.01 9.24
N ILE A 195 -14.39 -7.68 9.97
CA ILE A 195 -15.19 -8.79 9.43
C ILE A 195 -16.10 -8.33 8.26
N PRO A 196 -16.94 -7.28 8.41
CA PRO A 196 -17.71 -6.73 7.29
C PRO A 196 -16.84 -6.20 6.15
N GLU A 197 -15.69 -5.59 6.47
CA GLU A 197 -14.77 -5.09 5.44
C GLU A 197 -14.18 -6.23 4.62
N PHE A 198 -13.79 -7.33 5.27
CA PHE A 198 -13.31 -8.52 4.61
C PHE A 198 -14.36 -9.09 3.66
N PHE A 199 -15.62 -9.27 4.10
CA PHE A 199 -16.69 -9.72 3.22
C PHE A 199 -16.94 -8.77 2.05
N LYS A 200 -16.89 -7.46 2.27
CA LYS A 200 -17.01 -6.48 1.19
C LYS A 200 -15.89 -6.61 0.16
N PHE A 201 -14.66 -6.88 0.61
CA PHE A 201 -13.52 -7.08 -0.30
C PHE A 201 -13.64 -8.40 -1.07
N THR A 202 -14.06 -9.48 -0.41
CA THR A 202 -14.36 -10.75 -1.07
C THR A 202 -15.50 -10.59 -2.08
N ASP A 203 -16.55 -9.84 -1.75
CA ASP A 203 -17.64 -9.52 -2.69
C ASP A 203 -17.17 -8.67 -3.87
N MET A 204 -16.23 -7.74 -3.66
CA MET A 204 -15.63 -6.97 -4.76
C MET A 204 -14.85 -7.89 -5.71
N GLU A 205 -14.16 -8.90 -5.18
CA GLU A 205 -13.51 -9.94 -5.99
C GLU A 205 -14.56 -10.80 -6.72
N LEU A 206 -15.57 -11.30 -6.03
CA LEU A 206 -16.63 -12.16 -6.60
C LEU A 206 -17.49 -11.44 -7.64
N LYS A 207 -17.83 -10.17 -7.45
CA LYS A 207 -18.56 -9.38 -8.45
C LYS A 207 -17.73 -9.17 -9.71
N SER A 208 -16.42 -8.97 -9.55
CA SER A 208 -15.51 -8.95 -10.71
C SER A 208 -15.50 -10.29 -11.47
N GLU A 209 -15.78 -11.42 -10.80
CA GLU A 209 -15.94 -12.74 -11.44
C GLU A 209 -17.29 -12.92 -12.11
N HIS A 210 -18.37 -12.40 -11.53
CA HIS A 210 -19.73 -12.60 -12.02
C HIS A 210 -20.11 -11.75 -13.22
N ASP A 211 -19.47 -10.60 -13.43
CA ASP A 211 -19.80 -9.74 -14.58
C ASP A 211 -19.47 -10.37 -15.95
N GLN A 212 -18.79 -11.53 -16.03
CA GLN A 212 -18.39 -12.11 -17.32
C GLN A 212 -18.42 -13.64 -17.49
N ASN A 213 -18.88 -14.46 -16.54
CA ASN A 213 -18.83 -15.92 -16.72
C ASN A 213 -20.20 -16.59 -16.89
N HIS A 214 -20.52 -16.92 -18.16
CA HIS A 214 -21.16 -18.19 -18.49
C HIS A 214 -20.07 -19.20 -18.88
N SER A 215 -19.93 -20.23 -18.03
CA SER A 215 -19.27 -21.53 -18.27
C SER A 215 -17.75 -21.64 -18.54
N THR A 216 -17.15 -22.60 -17.81
CA THR A 216 -16.13 -23.61 -18.22
C THR A 216 -14.62 -23.50 -17.86
N LYS A 217 -14.08 -24.71 -17.54
CA LYS A 217 -12.73 -25.33 -17.49
C LYS A 217 -11.45 -24.51 -17.13
N GLN A 218 -10.62 -25.12 -16.26
CA GLN A 218 -9.33 -24.67 -15.69
C GLN A 218 -8.31 -23.96 -16.63
N SER A 219 -8.29 -24.25 -17.93
CA SER A 219 -7.39 -23.57 -18.90
C SER A 219 -7.82 -22.14 -19.20
N GLU A 220 -9.13 -21.89 -19.24
CA GLU A 220 -9.71 -20.56 -19.45
C GLU A 220 -9.61 -19.73 -18.17
N GLU A 221 -9.64 -20.37 -17.00
CA GLU A 221 -9.49 -19.74 -15.69
C GLU A 221 -8.13 -19.03 -15.52
N GLN A 222 -7.04 -19.64 -16.01
CA GLN A 222 -5.70 -19.04 -15.99
C GLN A 222 -5.58 -17.85 -16.99
N GLN A 223 -6.25 -17.94 -18.14
CA GLN A 223 -6.28 -16.85 -19.12
C GLN A 223 -7.13 -15.67 -18.64
N LEU A 224 -8.29 -15.96 -18.04
CA LEU A 224 -9.14 -15.00 -17.36
C LEU A 224 -8.37 -14.28 -16.25
N LYS A 225 -7.52 -15.03 -15.51
CA LYS A 225 -6.64 -14.48 -14.49
C LYS A 225 -5.66 -13.45 -14.99
N ASN A 226 -4.92 -13.79 -16.02
CA ASN A 226 -3.96 -12.86 -16.60
C ASN A 226 -4.67 -11.64 -17.20
N THR A 227 -5.85 -11.83 -17.80
CA THR A 227 -6.63 -10.72 -18.39
C THR A 227 -7.07 -9.71 -17.33
N LYS A 228 -7.54 -10.17 -16.16
CA LYS A 228 -7.93 -9.29 -15.05
C LYS A 228 -6.74 -8.57 -14.41
N GLU A 229 -5.63 -9.27 -14.19
CA GLU A 229 -4.42 -8.63 -13.67
C GLU A 229 -3.89 -7.56 -14.62
N LEU A 230 -3.94 -7.82 -15.94
CA LEU A 230 -3.60 -6.83 -16.97
C LEU A 230 -4.56 -5.63 -16.94
N GLN A 231 -5.86 -5.88 -16.75
CA GLN A 231 -6.86 -4.81 -16.61
C GLN A 231 -6.62 -3.96 -15.36
N HIS A 232 -6.38 -4.58 -14.19
CA HIS A 232 -6.02 -3.86 -12.97
C HIS A 232 -4.74 -3.04 -13.12
N LEU A 233 -3.73 -3.60 -13.79
CA LEU A 233 -2.50 -2.89 -14.11
C LEU A 233 -2.79 -1.68 -15.02
N LYS A 234 -3.63 -1.85 -16.04
CA LYS A 234 -4.04 -0.76 -16.94
C LYS A 234 -4.79 0.34 -16.18
N ASP A 235 -5.78 -0.02 -15.37
CA ASP A 235 -6.57 0.93 -14.58
C ASP A 235 -5.70 1.66 -13.56
N TYR A 236 -4.77 0.94 -12.92
CA TYR A 236 -3.73 1.56 -12.10
C TYR A 236 -2.95 2.61 -12.90
N LEU A 237 -2.38 2.25 -14.06
CA LEU A 237 -1.56 3.17 -14.84
C LEU A 237 -2.36 4.41 -15.32
N LEU A 238 -3.60 4.21 -15.77
CA LEU A 238 -4.50 5.30 -16.14
C LEU A 238 -4.80 6.22 -14.94
N ASN A 239 -5.13 5.65 -13.78
CA ASN A 239 -5.39 6.39 -12.55
C ASN A 239 -4.16 7.12 -11.98
N HIS A 240 -2.97 6.84 -12.51
CA HIS A 240 -1.68 7.46 -12.15
C HIS A 240 -1.10 8.30 -13.29
N GLY A 241 -1.95 8.71 -14.25
CA GLY A 241 -1.64 9.68 -15.29
C GLY A 241 -0.69 9.16 -16.35
N VAL A 242 -0.86 7.89 -16.73
CA VAL A 242 -0.36 7.33 -17.99
C VAL A 242 -1.52 7.40 -19.00
N SER A 243 -1.88 8.61 -19.43
CA SER A 243 -3.03 8.84 -20.31
C SER A 243 -2.80 8.26 -21.71
N GLU A 244 -1.54 8.13 -22.13
CA GLU A 244 -1.14 7.59 -23.43
C GLU A 244 -1.59 6.15 -23.68
N LEU A 245 -2.00 5.40 -22.65
CA LEU A 245 -2.62 4.07 -22.79
C LEU A 245 -4.05 4.13 -23.36
N ASP A 246 -4.67 5.30 -23.37
CA ASP A 246 -5.88 5.59 -24.14
C ASP A 246 -5.47 6.26 -25.46
N PRO A 247 -5.73 5.64 -26.63
CA PRO A 247 -5.40 6.20 -27.94
C PRO A 247 -5.96 7.61 -28.17
N LYS A 248 -7.03 8.00 -27.47
CA LYS A 248 -7.62 9.34 -27.55
C LYS A 248 -6.76 10.43 -26.93
N TYR A 249 -5.85 10.08 -26.02
CA TYR A 249 -5.05 11.01 -25.23
C TYR A 249 -3.55 10.77 -25.42
N PRO A 250 -3.02 11.00 -26.63
CA PRO A 250 -1.58 10.89 -26.88
C PRO A 250 -0.80 11.87 -26.00
N ARG A 251 0.37 11.43 -25.54
CA ARG A 251 1.29 12.25 -24.77
C ARG A 251 2.23 13.00 -25.69
N VAL A 252 2.49 14.27 -25.41
CA VAL A 252 3.55 15.03 -26.09
C VAL A 252 4.90 14.42 -25.71
N PHE A 253 5.71 14.09 -26.72
CA PHE A 253 7.02 13.46 -26.55
C PHE A 253 8.01 14.09 -27.53
N ILE A 254 9.04 14.77 -26.99
CA ILE A 254 9.98 15.61 -27.76
C ILE A 254 9.17 16.65 -28.58
N ASP A 255 9.16 16.55 -29.90
CA ASP A 255 8.47 17.40 -30.86
C ASP A 255 7.25 16.70 -31.50
N GLY A 256 6.88 15.54 -30.98
CA GLY A 256 5.87 14.66 -31.55
C GLY A 256 4.93 14.06 -30.50
N LYS A 257 4.43 12.86 -30.79
CA LYS A 257 3.39 12.18 -30.01
C LYS A 257 3.81 10.76 -29.64
N LEU A 258 3.46 10.36 -28.43
CA LEU A 258 3.59 9.01 -27.90
C LEU A 258 2.21 8.47 -27.54
N THR A 259 1.85 7.32 -28.11
CA THR A 259 0.71 6.50 -27.69
C THR A 259 1.20 5.15 -27.20
N ALA A 260 0.41 4.50 -26.34
CA ALA A 260 0.75 3.22 -25.77
C ALA A 260 -0.43 2.25 -25.89
N SER A 261 -0.15 0.97 -26.09
CA SER A 261 -1.12 -0.11 -25.98
C SER A 261 -0.59 -1.22 -25.09
N LEU A 262 -1.48 -1.77 -24.26
CA LEU A 262 -1.21 -2.98 -23.49
C LEU A 262 -1.71 -4.17 -24.30
N PHE A 263 -0.81 -5.06 -24.68
CA PHE A 263 -1.14 -6.26 -25.41
C PHE A 263 -1.71 -7.33 -24.46
N PRO A 264 -2.80 -8.01 -24.83
CA PRO A 264 -3.27 -9.17 -24.07
C PRO A 264 -2.22 -10.27 -24.16
N SER A 265 -1.78 -10.76 -23.00
CA SER A 265 -0.72 -11.76 -22.90
C SER A 265 -1.15 -12.86 -21.94
N ASN A 266 -1.07 -14.10 -22.42
CA ASN A 266 -1.55 -15.27 -21.67
C ASN A 266 -0.50 -15.85 -20.72
N ASN A 267 0.71 -15.25 -20.66
CA ASN A 267 1.87 -15.85 -19.97
C ASN A 267 2.24 -15.12 -18.66
N GLY A 268 1.36 -14.27 -18.11
CA GLY A 268 1.65 -13.50 -16.89
C GLY A 268 2.72 -12.41 -17.10
N ILE A 269 2.93 -11.99 -18.35
CA ILE A 269 3.85 -10.93 -18.76
C ILE A 269 3.02 -9.78 -19.30
N ALA A 270 3.21 -8.56 -18.79
CA ALA A 270 2.57 -7.38 -19.37
C ALA A 270 3.44 -6.80 -20.49
N HIS A 271 2.92 -6.80 -21.72
CA HIS A 271 3.60 -6.27 -22.89
C HIS A 271 3.00 -4.92 -23.30
N PHE A 272 3.79 -3.87 -23.18
CA PHE A 272 3.46 -2.51 -23.59
C PHE A 272 4.14 -2.19 -24.91
N ASN A 273 3.36 -1.76 -25.89
CA ASN A 273 3.85 -1.20 -27.14
C ASN A 273 3.68 0.31 -27.10
N PHE A 274 4.78 1.05 -27.22
CA PHE A 274 4.82 2.50 -27.30
C PHE A 274 5.07 2.90 -28.74
N TYR A 275 4.15 3.64 -29.35
CA TYR A 275 4.30 4.19 -30.68
C TYR A 275 4.68 5.66 -30.57
N ILE A 276 5.86 5.99 -31.08
CA ILE A 276 6.43 7.34 -31.05
C ILE A 276 6.52 7.83 -32.48
N ASN A 277 5.88 8.96 -32.77
CA ASN A 277 6.01 9.65 -34.04
C ASN A 277 6.54 11.06 -33.80
N ILE A 278 7.71 11.37 -34.36
CA ILE A 278 8.49 12.60 -34.15
C ILE A 278 8.96 13.17 -35.48
N ASN A 279 9.13 14.50 -35.57
CA ASN A 279 9.43 15.14 -36.85
C ASN A 279 10.94 15.22 -37.08
N ASN A 280 11.68 15.76 -36.12
CA ASN A 280 13.12 15.91 -36.25
C ASN A 280 13.80 15.90 -34.88
N THR A 281 14.71 14.95 -34.66
CA THR A 281 15.48 14.86 -33.42
C THR A 281 16.81 14.15 -33.66
N THR A 282 17.79 14.39 -32.78
CA THR A 282 19.04 13.62 -32.83
C THR A 282 18.84 12.24 -32.20
N PRO A 283 19.60 11.21 -32.63
CA PRO A 283 19.56 9.90 -31.99
C PRO A 283 19.86 9.93 -30.49
N VAL A 284 20.70 10.88 -30.06
CA VAL A 284 21.04 11.09 -28.65
C VAL A 284 19.83 11.59 -27.87
N ASP A 285 19.19 12.67 -28.33
CA ASP A 285 18.01 13.25 -27.66
C ASP A 285 16.85 12.24 -27.59
N LEU A 286 16.65 11.45 -28.65
CA LEU A 286 15.67 10.38 -28.67
C LEU A 286 15.99 9.30 -27.63
N ARG A 287 17.26 8.89 -27.55
CA ARG A 287 17.72 7.91 -26.56
C ARG A 287 17.52 8.41 -25.13
N GLU A 288 17.83 9.68 -24.86
CA GLU A 288 17.59 10.28 -23.53
C GLU A 288 16.08 10.37 -23.21
N GLY A 289 15.27 10.75 -24.21
CA GLY A 289 13.82 10.81 -24.09
C GLY A 289 13.20 9.46 -23.76
N ILE A 290 13.60 8.41 -24.48
CA ILE A 290 13.15 7.02 -24.24
C ILE A 290 13.63 6.54 -22.87
N ALA A 291 14.87 6.81 -22.48
CA ALA A 291 15.36 6.47 -21.14
C ALA A 291 14.56 7.15 -20.04
N SER A 292 14.36 8.47 -20.14
CA SER A 292 13.60 9.26 -19.17
C SER A 292 12.16 8.78 -19.04
N TYR A 293 11.50 8.53 -20.18
CA TYR A 293 10.14 8.00 -20.21
C TYR A 293 10.06 6.58 -19.66
N GLY A 294 10.86 5.67 -20.20
CA GLY A 294 10.87 4.26 -19.82
C GLY A 294 11.22 4.07 -18.35
N TYR A 295 12.17 4.85 -17.81
CA TYR A 295 12.50 4.83 -16.38
C TYR A 295 11.32 5.29 -15.51
N LYS A 296 10.63 6.38 -15.89
CA LYS A 296 9.43 6.84 -15.18
C LYS A 296 8.30 5.81 -15.25
N PHE A 297 8.10 5.20 -16.42
CA PHE A 297 7.09 4.17 -16.62
C PHE A 297 7.39 2.91 -15.82
N ALA A 298 8.63 2.40 -15.86
CA ALA A 298 9.08 1.24 -15.08
C ALA A 298 8.97 1.49 -13.57
N ASN A 299 9.28 2.70 -13.09
CA ASN A 299 9.02 3.06 -11.69
C ASN A 299 7.54 3.01 -11.34
N ARG A 300 6.65 3.49 -12.21
CA ARG A 300 5.20 3.36 -11.98
C ARG A 300 4.76 1.89 -11.96
N LEU A 301 5.25 1.07 -12.89
CA LEU A 301 5.00 -0.37 -12.87
C LEU A 301 5.45 -1.01 -11.56
N SER A 302 6.64 -0.67 -11.05
CA SER A 302 7.16 -1.17 -9.77
C SER A 302 6.28 -0.83 -8.56
N GLN A 303 5.54 0.28 -8.64
CA GLN A 303 4.61 0.74 -7.61
C GLN A 303 3.23 0.10 -7.73
N SER A 304 2.93 -0.55 -8.87
CA SER A 304 1.69 -1.32 -9.02
C SER A 304 1.74 -2.53 -8.09
N LYS A 305 0.64 -2.77 -7.36
CA LYS A 305 0.47 -3.97 -6.53
C LYS A 305 -0.14 -5.13 -7.31
N SER A 306 0.10 -5.17 -8.62
CA SER A 306 -0.29 -6.31 -9.45
C SER A 306 0.61 -7.51 -9.14
N ASP A 307 0.08 -8.70 -9.39
CA ASP A 307 0.85 -9.95 -9.33
C ASP A 307 1.75 -10.14 -10.56
N ILE A 308 1.59 -9.31 -11.60
CA ILE A 308 2.50 -9.26 -12.77
C ILE A 308 3.83 -8.64 -12.36
N THR A 309 4.91 -9.41 -12.49
CA THR A 309 6.28 -8.98 -12.11
C THR A 309 7.26 -8.92 -13.26
N THR A 310 6.85 -9.39 -14.44
CA THR A 310 7.65 -9.37 -15.67
C THR A 310 7.00 -8.46 -16.69
N PHE A 311 7.80 -7.54 -17.23
CA PHE A 311 7.33 -6.50 -18.13
C PHE A 311 8.13 -6.50 -19.41
N VAL A 312 7.45 -6.13 -20.49
CA VAL A 312 8.05 -5.89 -21.79
C VAL A 312 7.62 -4.52 -22.27
N MET A 313 8.60 -3.69 -22.64
CA MET A 313 8.38 -2.38 -23.26
C MET A 313 8.99 -2.39 -24.66
N SER A 314 8.13 -2.36 -25.67
CA SER A 314 8.54 -2.21 -27.07
C SER A 314 8.28 -0.77 -27.51
N PHE A 315 9.32 -0.03 -27.84
CA PHE A 315 9.23 1.29 -28.44
C PHE A 315 9.34 1.17 -29.95
N HIS A 316 8.35 1.70 -30.65
CA HIS A 316 8.19 1.73 -32.09
C HIS A 316 8.29 3.19 -32.53
N VAL A 317 9.46 3.59 -33.03
CA VAL A 317 9.79 4.98 -33.32
C VAL A 317 9.76 5.24 -34.82
N THR A 318 9.05 6.27 -35.23
CA THR A 318 9.03 6.78 -36.60
C THR A 318 9.51 8.24 -36.58
N ILE A 319 10.53 8.55 -37.38
CA ILE A 319 11.11 9.90 -37.48
C ILE A 319 10.83 10.46 -38.87
N ALA A 320 10.19 11.61 -38.99
CA ALA A 320 9.86 12.25 -40.27
C ALA A 320 9.12 11.32 -41.27
N ASN A 321 8.32 10.37 -40.78
CA ASN A 321 7.70 9.30 -41.58
C ASN A 321 8.68 8.36 -42.32
N ASP A 322 9.94 8.28 -41.88
CA ASP A 322 10.91 7.28 -42.35
C ASP A 322 10.60 5.87 -41.78
N LYS A 323 11.45 4.88 -42.10
CA LYS A 323 11.36 3.51 -41.61
C LYS A 323 11.26 3.44 -40.08
N GLN A 324 10.23 2.73 -39.61
CA GLN A 324 10.04 2.43 -38.20
C GLN A 324 11.24 1.69 -37.60
N ARG A 325 11.68 2.16 -36.43
CA ARG A 325 12.77 1.58 -35.64
C ARG A 325 12.23 1.06 -34.33
N ASN A 326 12.85 0.00 -33.80
CA ASN A 326 12.33 -0.68 -32.62
C ASN A 326 13.38 -0.73 -31.51
N LEU A 327 12.96 -0.42 -30.28
CA LEU A 327 13.73 -0.70 -29.07
C LEU A 327 12.91 -1.61 -28.17
N PHE A 328 13.55 -2.62 -27.60
CA PHE A 328 12.87 -3.62 -26.78
C PHE A 328 13.54 -3.74 -25.42
N PHE A 329 12.75 -3.65 -24.36
CA PHE A 329 13.21 -3.86 -22.98
C PHE A 329 12.35 -4.94 -22.34
N ARG A 330 12.97 -6.05 -21.93
CA ARG A 330 12.34 -7.06 -21.07
C ARG A 330 13.04 -7.10 -19.73
N PHE A 331 12.27 -7.06 -18.65
CA PHE A 331 12.81 -7.04 -17.30
C PHE A 331 11.81 -7.59 -16.29
N THR A 332 12.33 -8.08 -15.17
CA THR A 332 11.53 -8.29 -13.96
C THR A 332 11.61 -7.05 -13.05
N MET A 333 10.64 -6.86 -12.16
CA MET A 333 10.68 -5.82 -11.12
C MET A 333 12.01 -5.82 -10.34
N ASN A 334 12.50 -7.01 -9.99
CA ASN A 334 13.75 -7.16 -9.23
C ASN A 334 14.97 -6.72 -10.05
N ASP A 335 15.03 -7.10 -11.34
CA ASP A 335 16.12 -6.68 -12.23
C ASP A 335 16.15 -5.14 -12.34
N PHE A 336 14.99 -4.50 -12.45
CA PHE A 336 14.91 -3.05 -12.55
C PHE A 336 15.37 -2.34 -11.27
N GLU A 337 14.93 -2.78 -10.10
CA GLU A 337 15.36 -2.19 -8.82
C GLU A 337 16.87 -2.37 -8.57
N GLU A 338 17.43 -3.54 -8.91
CA GLU A 338 18.87 -3.79 -8.81
C GLU A 338 19.67 -2.83 -9.70
N VAL A 339 19.27 -2.68 -10.96
CA VAL A 339 19.92 -1.80 -11.92
C VAL A 339 19.78 -0.34 -11.51
N LYS A 340 18.61 0.07 -11.03
CA LYS A 340 18.34 1.43 -10.55
C LYS A 340 19.23 1.82 -9.37
N LEU A 341 19.37 0.94 -8.37
CA LEU A 341 20.22 1.17 -7.19
C LEU A 341 21.70 1.26 -7.58
N LYS A 342 22.18 0.34 -8.43
CA LYS A 342 23.59 0.33 -8.91
C LYS A 342 23.97 1.59 -9.70
N ASN A 343 23.00 2.30 -10.26
CA ASN A 343 23.23 3.45 -11.15
C ASN A 343 22.72 4.78 -10.55
N ASN A 344 22.60 4.87 -9.21
CA ASN A 344 22.21 6.09 -8.50
C ASN A 344 20.92 6.73 -9.05
N ASN A 345 19.92 5.91 -9.42
CA ASN A 345 18.64 6.38 -9.97
C ASN A 345 18.74 7.18 -11.29
N ASN A 346 19.83 7.04 -12.05
CA ASN A 346 19.96 7.67 -13.37
C ASN A 346 19.03 7.00 -14.40
N PRO A 347 18.14 7.74 -15.10
CA PRO A 347 17.22 7.17 -16.09
C PRO A 347 17.87 6.34 -17.20
N MET A 348 19.12 6.64 -17.55
CA MET A 348 19.89 5.88 -18.55
C MET A 348 20.15 4.43 -18.13
N CYS A 349 19.95 4.08 -16.86
CA CYS A 349 20.10 2.72 -16.38
C CYS A 349 19.18 1.72 -17.09
N ILE A 350 18.09 2.16 -17.73
CA ILE A 350 17.18 1.28 -18.47
C ILE A 350 17.88 0.49 -19.58
N TYR A 351 18.92 1.07 -20.18
CA TYR A 351 19.73 0.41 -21.21
C TYR A 351 20.70 -0.65 -20.66
N LYS A 352 20.83 -0.75 -19.33
CA LYS A 352 21.65 -1.76 -18.65
C LYS A 352 20.82 -2.97 -18.19
N LEU A 353 19.54 -3.03 -18.53
CA LEU A 353 18.71 -4.22 -18.28
C LEU A 353 19.23 -5.42 -19.08
N LYS A 354 19.06 -6.65 -18.58
CA LYS A 354 19.67 -7.85 -19.16
C LYS A 354 19.16 -8.20 -20.57
N SER A 355 17.96 -7.79 -20.93
CA SER A 355 17.30 -8.16 -22.19
C SER A 355 16.90 -6.91 -22.96
N VAL A 356 17.90 -6.24 -23.53
CA VAL A 356 17.69 -5.08 -24.41
C VAL A 356 18.08 -5.45 -25.84
N LEU A 357 17.13 -5.29 -26.77
CA LEU A 357 17.41 -5.33 -28.21
C LEU A 357 17.31 -3.90 -28.72
N ILE A 358 18.45 -3.33 -29.09
CA ILE A 358 18.59 -1.95 -29.56
C ILE A 358 18.93 -2.00 -31.05
N ASP A 359 18.15 -1.29 -31.88
CA ASP A 359 18.54 -0.99 -33.26
C ASP A 359 19.92 -0.30 -33.29
N GLU A 360 20.81 -0.63 -34.23
CA GLU A 360 22.21 -0.19 -34.23
C GLU A 360 22.35 1.34 -34.18
N LEU A 361 21.39 2.08 -34.74
CA LEU A 361 21.37 3.54 -34.76
C LEU A 361 21.24 4.18 -33.37
N PHE A 362 20.81 3.41 -32.35
CA PHE A 362 20.66 3.89 -30.96
C PHE A 362 21.69 3.30 -29.97
N ARG A 363 22.67 2.53 -30.46
CA ARG A 363 23.83 2.10 -29.66
C ARG A 363 24.74 3.29 -29.38
#